data_AF-A0A4R1WPV2-F1
#
_entry.id   AF-A0A4R1WPV2-F1
#
_cell.length_a   1.000
_cell.length_b   1.000
_cell.length_c   1.000
_cell.angle_alpha   90.00
_cell.angle_beta   90.00
_cell.angle_gamma   90.00
#
_symmetry.space_group_name_H-M   'P 1'
#
loop_
_entity.id
_entity.type
_entity.pdbx_description
1 polymer ?
#
loop_
_entity_poly.entity_id
_entity_poly.type
_entity_poly.pdbx_seq_one_letter_code
_entity_poly.pdbx_strand_id
1 'polypeptide(L)'
;MSAVSVPLRTAAGESMLAQLARKEIGRYLRHPLFGVGVVLVALTSIGEPDGNMSSLGNVIAPAAGLGVIGLLVMASLTRGSDQIAESAGTVVVGERTRTLGLVAALIVPFTAGLIWLAWAIWAYQHWPPAPNGAPFGAVGNDWAYANLVALGLLPSLGGPILGLIIGRWVPRRGAAPLFAVLLVAETIIMQGIFEPLRYLRPIAPWVYFGGPTGIPEDPDRTVIMTGSPQWYSVYLIALCALGVVIALLHDREQPRRKLVIALAVLTVVAVVTCTLAITTGVQETMINPLPSGRP
;
A
#
# COMPACT_ATOMS: atom_id res chain seq x y z
N MET A 1 -57.94 -21.47 -25.85
CA MET A 1 -57.02 -20.42 -25.37
C MET A 1 -55.70 -21.10 -25.03
N SER A 2 -54.71 -21.00 -25.92
CA SER A 2 -53.40 -21.63 -25.72
C SER A 2 -52.53 -20.74 -24.85
N ALA A 3 -52.08 -21.27 -23.72
CA ALA A 3 -51.10 -20.63 -22.86
C ALA A 3 -49.74 -20.62 -23.57
N VAL A 4 -49.30 -19.44 -24.01
CA VAL A 4 -47.93 -19.22 -24.48
C VAL A 4 -47.04 -19.21 -23.24
N SER A 5 -46.30 -20.29 -23.01
CA SER A 5 -45.22 -20.32 -22.04
C SER A 5 -44.07 -19.49 -22.57
N VAL A 6 -43.89 -18.28 -22.01
CA VAL A 6 -42.69 -17.49 -22.25
C VAL A 6 -41.52 -18.27 -21.66
N PRO A 7 -40.52 -18.69 -22.46
CA PRO A 7 -39.35 -19.34 -21.91
C PRO A 7 -38.62 -18.33 -21.03
N LEU A 8 -38.58 -18.60 -19.72
CA LEU A 8 -37.67 -17.96 -18.79
C LEU A 8 -36.26 -18.21 -19.32
N ARG A 9 -35.70 -17.24 -20.03
CA ARG A 9 -34.27 -17.15 -20.25
C ARG A 9 -33.64 -17.15 -18.87
N THR A 10 -33.09 -18.28 -18.44
CA THR A 10 -32.13 -18.34 -17.36
C THR A 10 -30.90 -17.60 -17.84
N ALA A 11 -30.91 -16.27 -17.72
CA ALA A 11 -29.70 -15.47 -17.75
C ALA A 11 -28.75 -16.15 -16.76
N ALA A 12 -27.59 -16.59 -17.23
CA ALA A 12 -26.58 -17.20 -16.39
C ALA A 12 -26.33 -16.24 -15.22
N GLY A 13 -26.88 -16.57 -14.06
CA GLY A 13 -26.96 -15.64 -12.93
C GLY A 13 -25.56 -15.27 -12.50
N GLU A 14 -25.23 -13.98 -12.59
CA GLU A 14 -23.96 -13.49 -12.11
C GLU A 14 -23.80 -13.86 -10.64
N SER A 15 -22.69 -14.54 -10.29
CA SER A 15 -22.47 -14.98 -8.91
C SER A 15 -22.64 -13.80 -7.94
N MET A 16 -23.27 -14.05 -6.77
CA MET A 16 -23.48 -13.01 -5.75
C MET A 16 -22.20 -12.25 -5.41
N LEU A 17 -21.05 -12.95 -5.40
CA LEU A 17 -19.74 -12.35 -5.20
C LEU A 17 -19.37 -11.33 -6.30
N ALA A 18 -19.60 -11.65 -7.57
CA ALA A 18 -19.30 -10.74 -8.68
C ALA A 18 -20.16 -9.47 -8.62
N GLN A 19 -21.44 -9.61 -8.25
CA GLN A 19 -22.32 -8.44 -8.04
C GLN A 19 -21.82 -7.56 -6.88
N LEU A 20 -21.43 -8.18 -5.76
CA LEU A 20 -20.87 -7.46 -4.61
C LEU A 20 -19.53 -6.80 -4.93
N ALA A 21 -18.63 -7.51 -5.61
CA ALA A 21 -17.34 -6.98 -6.04
C ALA A 21 -17.54 -5.73 -6.91
N ARG A 22 -18.41 -5.80 -7.94
CA ARG A 22 -18.72 -4.64 -8.80
C ARG A 22 -19.29 -3.47 -7.99
N LYS A 23 -20.18 -3.75 -7.04
CA LYS A 23 -20.76 -2.74 -6.16
C LYS A 23 -19.70 -2.07 -5.28
N GLU A 24 -18.86 -2.84 -4.60
CA GLU A 24 -17.84 -2.29 -3.68
C GLU A 24 -16.71 -1.58 -4.45
N ILE A 25 -16.30 -2.07 -5.63
CA ILE A 25 -15.42 -1.34 -6.56
C ILE A 25 -16.02 0.03 -6.90
N GLY A 26 -17.30 0.05 -7.28
CA GLY A 26 -18.01 1.28 -7.63
C GLY A 26 -18.21 2.23 -6.44
N ARG A 27 -18.32 1.71 -5.21
CA ARG A 27 -18.38 2.53 -3.99
C ARG A 27 -17.03 3.12 -3.63
N TYR A 28 -15.95 2.35 -3.76
CA TYR A 28 -14.59 2.83 -3.52
C TYR A 28 -14.21 3.92 -4.50
N LEU A 29 -14.43 3.68 -5.81
CA LEU A 29 -14.11 4.63 -6.87
C LEU A 29 -14.84 5.97 -6.72
N ARG A 30 -16.09 5.95 -6.25
CA ARG A 30 -16.91 7.16 -6.03
C ARG A 30 -16.74 7.77 -4.63
N HIS A 31 -15.87 7.21 -3.78
CA HIS A 31 -15.70 7.73 -2.44
C HIS A 31 -14.98 9.08 -2.49
N PRO A 32 -15.53 10.16 -1.88
CA PRO A 32 -14.96 11.51 -2.03
C PRO A 32 -13.52 11.61 -1.52
N LEU A 33 -13.20 10.96 -0.39
CA LEU A 33 -11.82 10.91 0.12
C LEU A 33 -10.86 10.24 -0.86
N PHE A 34 -11.30 9.21 -1.61
CA PHE A 34 -10.44 8.61 -2.62
C PHE A 34 -10.12 9.60 -3.74
N GLY A 35 -11.12 10.40 -4.18
CA GLY A 35 -10.92 11.50 -5.12
C GLY A 35 -9.90 12.52 -4.62
N VAL A 36 -9.98 12.93 -3.35
CA VAL A 36 -8.98 13.83 -2.72
C VAL A 36 -7.59 13.22 -2.77
N GLY A 37 -7.45 11.94 -2.43
CA GLY A 37 -6.19 11.21 -2.49
C GLY A 37 -5.57 11.18 -3.89
N VAL A 38 -6.38 10.86 -4.92
CA VAL A 38 -5.95 10.86 -6.32
C VAL A 38 -5.52 12.26 -6.77
N VAL A 39 -6.27 13.30 -6.41
CA VAL A 39 -5.92 14.69 -6.75
C VAL A 39 -4.60 15.09 -6.10
N LEU A 40 -4.37 14.76 -4.83
CA LEU A 40 -3.10 15.04 -4.14
C LEU A 40 -1.91 14.36 -4.82
N VAL A 41 -2.06 13.09 -5.21
CA VAL A 41 -1.02 12.36 -5.96
C VAL A 41 -0.80 12.99 -7.33
N ALA A 42 -1.86 13.36 -8.04
CA ALA A 42 -1.74 14.00 -9.33
C ALA A 42 -1.02 15.35 -9.22
N LEU A 43 -1.42 16.22 -8.28
CA LEU A 43 -0.82 17.55 -8.08
C LEU A 43 0.67 17.48 -7.75
N THR A 44 1.09 16.50 -6.94
CA THR A 44 2.51 16.28 -6.61
C THR A 44 3.31 15.64 -7.76
N SER A 45 2.62 15.15 -8.78
CA SER A 45 3.19 14.56 -9.98
C SER A 45 3.12 15.50 -11.19
N ILE A 46 2.64 16.73 -11.02
CA ILE A 46 2.64 17.75 -12.08
C ILE A 46 3.99 18.48 -12.05
N GLY A 47 4.65 18.51 -13.21
CA GLY A 47 5.88 19.25 -13.42
C GLY A 47 7.14 18.38 -13.37
N GLU A 48 8.28 19.04 -13.54
CA GLU A 48 9.59 18.43 -13.43
C GLU A 48 9.86 18.03 -11.98
N PRO A 49 10.18 16.76 -11.69
CA PRO A 49 10.57 16.31 -10.36
C PRO A 49 11.85 17.02 -9.88
N ASP A 50 12.09 17.02 -8.57
CA ASP A 50 13.31 17.57 -8.00
C ASP A 50 14.57 16.97 -8.66
N GLY A 51 15.51 17.82 -9.11
CA GLY A 51 16.72 17.38 -9.80
C GLY A 51 17.60 16.45 -8.96
N ASN A 52 17.51 16.50 -7.63
CA ASN A 52 18.33 15.67 -6.74
C ASN A 52 17.80 14.23 -6.58
N MET A 53 16.50 13.99 -6.68
CA MET A 53 15.94 12.64 -6.48
C MET A 53 15.05 12.17 -7.62
N SER A 54 14.84 13.03 -8.61
CA SER A 54 13.82 12.83 -9.63
C SER A 54 12.49 12.40 -8.99
N SER A 55 11.80 11.43 -9.57
CA SER A 55 10.58 10.86 -9.01
C SER A 55 10.79 10.00 -7.74
N LEU A 56 12.02 9.65 -7.36
CA LEU A 56 12.31 8.84 -6.17
C LEU A 56 11.97 9.57 -4.87
N GLY A 57 12.02 10.91 -4.87
CA GLY A 57 11.58 11.73 -3.73
C GLY A 57 10.06 11.77 -3.57
N ASN A 58 9.32 11.54 -4.66
CA ASN A 58 7.87 11.70 -4.71
C ASN A 58 7.09 10.46 -4.26
N VAL A 59 7.77 9.38 -3.84
CA VAL A 59 7.16 8.13 -3.36
C VAL A 59 6.22 8.31 -2.17
N ILE A 60 6.39 9.38 -1.39
CA ILE A 60 5.51 9.68 -0.25
C ILE A 60 4.10 10.06 -0.69
N ALA A 61 3.95 10.66 -1.87
CA ALA A 61 2.66 11.10 -2.38
C ALA A 61 1.64 9.96 -2.55
N PRO A 62 1.93 8.87 -3.30
CA PRO A 62 1.02 7.73 -3.38
C PRO A 62 0.86 6.99 -2.04
N ALA A 63 1.88 6.93 -1.19
CA ALA A 63 1.78 6.30 0.12
C ALA A 63 0.78 7.04 1.04
N ALA A 64 0.88 8.36 1.12
CA ALA A 64 -0.04 9.18 1.91
C ALA A 64 -1.41 9.32 1.22
N GLY A 65 -1.42 9.71 -0.05
CA GLY A 65 -2.62 10.04 -0.82
C GLY A 65 -3.48 8.83 -1.16
N LEU A 66 -2.91 7.69 -1.52
CA LEU A 66 -3.67 6.47 -1.83
C LEU A 66 -3.65 5.47 -0.68
N GLY A 67 -2.52 5.32 0.01
CA GLY A 67 -2.38 4.40 1.14
C GLY A 67 -3.14 4.88 2.38
N VAL A 68 -2.68 5.97 3.01
CA VAL A 68 -3.25 6.47 4.28
C VAL A 68 -4.71 6.93 4.11
N ILE A 69 -5.03 7.67 3.05
CA ILE A 69 -6.43 8.04 2.81
C ILE A 69 -7.26 6.81 2.42
N GLY A 70 -6.70 5.87 1.64
CA GLY A 70 -7.36 4.63 1.28
C GLY A 70 -7.67 3.72 2.47
N LEU A 71 -6.85 3.75 3.52
CA LEU A 71 -7.14 3.13 4.82
C LEU A 71 -8.48 3.64 5.38
N LEU A 72 -8.67 4.97 5.40
CA LEU A 72 -9.89 5.59 5.91
C LEU A 72 -11.11 5.22 5.05
N VAL A 73 -10.95 5.23 3.72
CA VAL A 73 -11.98 4.81 2.76
C VAL A 73 -12.39 3.37 3.02
N MET A 74 -11.44 2.44 3.07
CA MET A 74 -11.75 1.01 3.22
C MET A 74 -12.35 0.70 4.59
N ALA A 75 -11.87 1.33 5.66
CA ALA A 75 -12.46 1.19 7.00
C ALA A 75 -13.91 1.68 7.04
N SER A 76 -14.21 2.81 6.37
CA SER A 76 -15.56 3.35 6.23
C SER A 76 -16.48 2.40 5.45
N LEU A 77 -16.03 1.89 4.30
CA LEU A 77 -16.78 0.95 3.47
C LEU A 77 -17.08 -0.36 4.21
N THR A 78 -16.09 -0.90 4.92
CA THR A 78 -16.22 -2.12 5.72
C THR A 78 -17.32 -1.97 6.76
N ARG A 79 -17.27 -0.90 7.56
CA ARG A 79 -18.29 -0.61 8.59
C ARG A 79 -19.67 -0.37 7.99
N GLY A 80 -19.74 0.36 6.88
CA GLY A 80 -21.00 0.59 6.17
C GLY A 80 -21.59 -0.73 5.65
N SER A 81 -20.75 -1.65 5.18
CA SER A 81 -21.19 -3.00 4.77
C SER A 81 -21.78 -3.80 5.95
N ASP A 82 -21.18 -3.69 7.13
CA ASP A 82 -21.64 -4.37 8.33
C ASP A 82 -22.96 -3.79 8.87
N GLN A 83 -23.06 -2.47 8.97
CA GLN A 83 -24.30 -1.78 9.37
C GLN A 83 -25.48 -2.10 8.45
N ILE A 84 -25.25 -2.20 7.14
CA ILE A 84 -26.30 -2.57 6.19
C ILE A 84 -26.80 -3.98 6.46
N ALA A 85 -25.90 -4.95 6.69
CA ALA A 85 -26.34 -6.32 6.98
C ALA A 85 -27.04 -6.46 8.33
N GLU A 86 -26.60 -5.72 9.36
CA GLU A 86 -27.29 -5.66 10.65
C GLU A 86 -28.71 -5.11 10.49
N SER A 87 -28.87 -4.03 9.72
CA SER A 87 -30.18 -3.40 9.49
C SER A 87 -31.15 -4.25 8.67
N ALA A 88 -30.64 -5.16 7.83
CA ALA A 88 -31.48 -6.01 6.98
C ALA A 88 -32.18 -7.14 7.74
N GLY A 89 -31.78 -7.43 8.99
CA GLY A 89 -32.40 -8.41 9.90
C GLY A 89 -32.25 -9.89 9.50
N THR A 90 -32.13 -10.19 8.20
CA THR A 90 -31.77 -11.49 7.64
C THR A 90 -30.56 -11.32 6.73
N VAL A 91 -29.43 -11.93 7.10
CA VAL A 91 -28.19 -11.76 6.35
C VAL A 91 -28.23 -12.68 5.13
N VAL A 92 -28.71 -12.17 4.00
CA VAL A 92 -28.77 -12.91 2.71
C VAL A 92 -27.36 -13.30 2.22
N VAL A 93 -26.31 -12.61 2.69
CA VAL A 93 -24.92 -12.82 2.26
C VAL A 93 -23.96 -12.90 3.45
N GLY A 94 -23.33 -14.06 3.63
CA GLY A 94 -22.34 -14.30 4.67
C GLY A 94 -21.16 -13.31 4.67
N GLU A 95 -20.56 -13.11 5.84
CA GLU A 95 -19.51 -12.12 6.08
C GLU A 95 -18.27 -12.33 5.19
N ARG A 96 -17.80 -13.57 5.02
CA ARG A 96 -16.67 -13.88 4.14
C ARG A 96 -16.90 -13.39 2.72
N THR A 97 -18.10 -13.57 2.17
CA THR A 97 -18.43 -13.11 0.80
C THR A 97 -18.43 -11.58 0.71
N ARG A 98 -18.95 -10.88 1.73
CA ARG A 98 -18.88 -9.42 1.80
C ARG A 98 -17.44 -8.91 1.91
N THR A 99 -16.62 -9.59 2.71
CA THR A 99 -15.18 -9.30 2.84
C THR A 99 -14.44 -9.50 1.53
N LEU A 100 -14.71 -10.59 0.80
CA LEU A 100 -14.13 -10.80 -0.54
C LEU A 100 -14.56 -9.73 -1.55
N GLY A 101 -15.80 -9.23 -1.46
CA GLY A 101 -16.25 -8.08 -2.24
C GLY A 101 -15.44 -6.81 -1.96
N LEU A 102 -15.14 -6.54 -0.69
CA LEU A 102 -14.28 -5.42 -0.28
C LEU A 102 -12.81 -5.63 -0.71
N VAL A 103 -12.30 -6.87 -0.63
CA VAL A 103 -10.97 -7.23 -1.15
C VAL A 103 -10.90 -6.98 -2.66
N ALA A 104 -11.95 -7.29 -3.43
CA ALA A 104 -11.99 -6.98 -4.85
C ALA A 104 -11.94 -5.47 -5.13
N ALA A 105 -12.49 -4.63 -4.23
CA ALA A 105 -12.42 -3.18 -4.36
C ALA A 105 -10.99 -2.62 -4.24
N LEU A 106 -10.03 -3.39 -3.71
CA LEU A 106 -8.61 -3.03 -3.69
C LEU A 106 -8.00 -2.85 -5.09
N ILE A 107 -8.65 -3.35 -6.14
CA ILE A 107 -8.22 -3.10 -7.53
C ILE A 107 -8.20 -1.59 -7.84
N VAL A 108 -9.06 -0.80 -7.20
CA VAL A 108 -9.17 0.65 -7.43
C VAL A 108 -7.89 1.39 -6.98
N PRO A 109 -7.49 1.35 -5.70
CA PRO A 109 -6.26 2.01 -5.25
C PRO A 109 -4.99 1.35 -5.82
N PHE A 110 -5.02 0.05 -6.12
CA PHE A 110 -3.91 -0.62 -6.81
C PHE A 110 -3.71 -0.10 -8.23
N THR A 111 -4.78 0.05 -9.00
CA THR A 111 -4.72 0.59 -10.37
C THR A 111 -4.25 2.05 -10.36
N ALA A 112 -4.74 2.87 -9.42
CA ALA A 112 -4.23 4.23 -9.24
C ALA A 112 -2.73 4.26 -8.91
N GLY A 113 -2.28 3.35 -8.03
CA GLY A 113 -0.86 3.17 -7.73
C GLY A 113 -0.02 2.74 -8.94
N LEU A 114 -0.56 1.86 -9.80
CA LEU A 114 0.11 1.43 -11.05
C LEU A 114 0.23 2.58 -12.05
N ILE A 115 -0.80 3.41 -12.19
CA ILE A 115 -0.76 4.60 -13.05
C ILE A 115 0.32 5.56 -12.55
N TRP A 116 0.36 5.81 -11.24
CA TRP A 116 1.42 6.63 -10.64
C TRP A 116 2.81 6.00 -10.85
N LEU A 117 2.96 4.68 -10.67
CA LEU A 117 4.24 3.99 -10.85
C LEU A 117 4.73 4.10 -12.30
N ALA A 118 3.83 3.93 -13.28
CA ALA A 118 4.16 4.08 -14.70
C ALA A 118 4.64 5.52 -14.99
N TRP A 119 3.95 6.51 -14.43
CA TRP A 119 4.40 7.91 -14.51
C TRP A 119 5.76 8.11 -13.82
N ALA A 120 5.97 7.56 -12.63
CA ALA A 120 7.21 7.74 -11.87
C ALA A 120 8.42 7.11 -12.58
N ILE A 121 8.25 5.93 -13.20
CA ILE A 121 9.27 5.29 -14.03
C ILE A 121 9.57 6.14 -15.27
N TRP A 122 8.54 6.62 -15.96
CA TRP A 122 8.70 7.51 -17.11
C TRP A 122 9.44 8.80 -16.73
N ALA A 123 9.03 9.45 -15.64
CA ALA A 123 9.64 10.67 -15.13
C ALA A 123 11.10 10.45 -14.74
N TYR A 124 11.43 9.32 -14.11
CA TYR A 124 12.80 8.94 -13.76
C TYR A 124 13.69 8.76 -15.00
N GLN A 125 13.14 8.21 -16.08
CA GLN A 125 13.88 8.03 -17.34
C GLN A 125 14.00 9.33 -18.14
N HIS A 126 12.97 10.18 -18.11
CA HIS A 126 12.91 11.42 -18.88
C HIS A 126 13.71 12.56 -18.22
N TRP A 127 13.65 12.65 -16.90
CA TRP A 127 14.39 13.59 -16.07
C TRP A 127 15.26 12.82 -15.08
N PRO A 128 16.39 12.26 -15.54
CA PRO A 128 17.27 11.50 -14.68
C PRO A 128 17.81 12.38 -13.55
N PRO A 129 18.01 11.80 -12.35
CA PRO A 129 18.58 12.52 -11.21
C PRO A 129 19.96 13.08 -11.57
N ALA A 130 20.28 14.25 -11.01
CA ALA A 130 21.59 14.86 -11.11
C ALA A 130 22.68 13.92 -10.52
N PRO A 131 23.97 14.09 -10.87
CA PRO A 131 25.04 13.24 -10.34
C PRO A 131 25.17 13.22 -8.81
N ASN A 132 24.80 14.33 -8.14
CA ASN A 132 24.73 14.44 -6.68
C ASN A 132 23.41 13.88 -6.07
N GLY A 133 22.57 13.29 -6.91
CA GLY A 133 21.30 12.65 -6.58
C GLY A 133 21.39 11.13 -6.42
N ALA A 134 20.23 10.50 -6.21
CA ALA A 134 20.09 9.04 -6.15
C ALA A 134 19.44 8.49 -7.44
N PRO A 135 19.83 7.29 -7.91
CA PRO A 135 20.81 6.35 -7.33
C PRO A 135 22.26 6.76 -7.61
N PHE A 136 23.19 6.33 -6.74
CA PHE A 136 24.63 6.55 -6.88
C PHE A 136 25.44 5.38 -6.29
N GLY A 137 26.74 5.33 -6.58
CA GLY A 137 27.62 4.30 -6.05
C GLY A 137 27.32 2.92 -6.64
N ALA A 138 27.17 1.91 -5.79
CA ALA A 138 26.98 0.52 -6.21
C ALA A 138 25.54 0.13 -6.55
N VAL A 139 24.57 1.04 -6.40
CA VAL A 139 23.17 0.78 -6.75
C VAL A 139 22.80 1.33 -8.13
N GLY A 140 21.96 0.60 -8.85
CA GLY A 140 21.53 0.95 -10.20
C GLY A 140 20.03 1.21 -10.32
N ASN A 141 19.54 1.14 -11.56
CA ASN A 141 18.13 1.36 -11.88
C ASN A 141 17.21 0.29 -11.30
N ASP A 142 17.71 -0.93 -11.10
CA ASP A 142 16.97 -2.02 -10.45
C ASP A 142 16.58 -1.67 -9.01
N TRP A 143 17.51 -1.06 -8.26
CA TRP A 143 17.26 -0.53 -6.93
C TRP A 143 16.24 0.61 -6.98
N ALA A 144 16.36 1.51 -7.95
CA ALA A 144 15.45 2.64 -8.12
C ALA A 144 14.01 2.18 -8.40
N TYR A 145 13.81 1.23 -9.32
CA TYR A 145 12.50 0.67 -9.62
C TYR A 145 11.92 -0.12 -8.45
N ALA A 146 12.74 -0.92 -7.76
CA ALA A 146 12.31 -1.60 -6.55
C ALA A 146 11.88 -0.60 -5.46
N ASN A 147 12.56 0.53 -5.34
CA ASN A 147 12.21 1.59 -4.40
C ASN A 147 10.85 2.23 -4.74
N LEU A 148 10.60 2.55 -6.02
CA LEU A 148 9.29 3.07 -6.48
C LEU A 148 8.14 2.09 -6.20
N VAL A 149 8.37 0.79 -6.43
CA VAL A 149 7.39 -0.26 -6.14
C VAL A 149 7.14 -0.36 -4.64
N ALA A 150 8.21 -0.48 -3.86
CA ALA A 150 8.17 -0.65 -2.41
C ALA A 150 7.48 0.51 -1.70
N LEU A 151 7.78 1.75 -2.10
CA LEU A 151 7.40 2.93 -1.34
C LEU A 151 6.19 3.66 -1.92
N GLY A 152 5.84 3.41 -3.18
CA GLY A 152 4.68 4.02 -3.82
C GLY A 152 3.54 3.05 -4.10
N LEU A 153 3.80 2.02 -4.92
CA LEU A 153 2.75 1.08 -5.35
C LEU A 153 2.23 0.22 -4.19
N LEU A 154 3.10 -0.46 -3.45
CA LEU A 154 2.65 -1.39 -2.42
C LEU A 154 1.93 -0.70 -1.25
N PRO A 155 2.34 0.51 -0.80
CA PRO A 155 1.60 1.25 0.22
C PRO A 155 0.22 1.72 -0.25
N SER A 156 0.03 1.98 -1.55
CA SER A 156 -1.30 2.30 -2.11
C SER A 156 -2.28 1.14 -1.93
N LEU A 157 -1.79 -0.10 -1.86
CA LEU A 157 -2.57 -1.30 -1.56
C LEU A 157 -2.63 -1.60 -0.05
N GLY A 158 -1.49 -1.48 0.65
CA GLY A 158 -1.35 -1.84 2.06
C GLY A 158 -2.21 -1.01 3.01
N GLY A 159 -2.32 0.30 2.77
CA GLY A 159 -3.18 1.18 3.56
C GLY A 159 -4.66 0.76 3.55
N PRO A 160 -5.30 0.61 2.37
CA PRO A 160 -6.65 0.05 2.26
C PRO A 160 -6.83 -1.31 2.94
N ILE A 161 -5.85 -2.23 2.82
CA ILE A 161 -5.91 -3.53 3.50
C ILE A 161 -5.91 -3.36 5.02
N LEU A 162 -5.06 -2.48 5.56
CA LEU A 162 -5.08 -2.15 6.98
C LEU A 162 -6.43 -1.55 7.39
N GLY A 163 -7.03 -0.72 6.54
CA GLY A 163 -8.38 -0.18 6.73
C GLY A 163 -9.45 -1.27 6.80
N LEU A 164 -9.36 -2.30 5.96
CA LEU A 164 -10.23 -3.48 6.00
C LEU A 164 -10.09 -4.24 7.33
N ILE A 165 -8.86 -4.47 7.79
CA ILE A 165 -8.60 -5.14 9.08
C ILE A 165 -9.19 -4.32 10.23
N ILE A 166 -8.93 -3.02 10.27
CA ILE A 166 -9.46 -2.11 11.31
C ILE A 166 -10.98 -2.11 11.28
N GLY A 167 -11.58 -2.08 10.08
CA GLY A 167 -13.02 -2.14 9.89
C GLY A 167 -13.65 -3.40 10.49
N ARG A 168 -12.99 -4.55 10.34
CA ARG A 168 -13.44 -5.85 10.87
C ARG A 168 -13.20 -5.99 12.37
N TRP A 169 -11.98 -5.72 12.82
CA TRP A 169 -11.51 -6.11 14.15
C TRP A 169 -11.66 -4.99 15.21
N VAL A 170 -11.82 -3.73 14.80
CA VAL A 170 -11.87 -2.59 15.72
C VAL A 170 -13.12 -1.73 15.45
N PRO A 171 -14.28 -2.08 16.02
CA PRO A 171 -15.58 -1.47 15.70
C PRO A 171 -15.75 -0.01 16.20
N ARG A 172 -14.69 0.65 16.67
CA ARG A 172 -14.76 2.02 17.21
C ARG A 172 -14.68 3.07 16.11
N ARG A 173 -15.61 4.04 16.09
CA ARG A 173 -15.69 5.11 15.06
C ARG A 173 -14.36 5.83 14.80
N GLY A 174 -13.56 6.09 15.84
CA GLY A 174 -12.26 6.75 15.74
C GLY A 174 -11.04 5.86 15.48
N ALA A 175 -11.20 4.54 15.31
CA ALA A 175 -10.03 3.66 15.17
C ALA A 175 -9.23 3.95 13.89
N ALA A 176 -9.87 4.05 12.73
CA ALA A 176 -9.18 4.29 11.46
C ALA A 176 -8.31 5.56 11.45
N PRO A 177 -8.79 6.76 11.85
CA PRO A 177 -7.93 7.94 11.90
C PRO A 177 -6.83 7.82 12.97
N LEU A 178 -7.09 7.17 14.11
CA LEU A 178 -6.04 6.91 15.11
C LEU A 178 -4.92 6.04 14.53
N PHE A 179 -5.26 4.94 13.86
CA PHE A 179 -4.27 4.07 13.21
C PHE A 179 -3.53 4.78 12.07
N ALA A 180 -4.19 5.67 11.32
CA ALA A 180 -3.53 6.50 10.33
C ALA A 180 -2.47 7.41 10.98
N VAL A 181 -2.79 8.07 12.10
CA VAL A 181 -1.83 8.90 12.86
C VAL A 181 -0.69 8.05 13.42
N LEU A 182 -1.00 6.89 14.00
CA LEU A 182 0.02 5.97 14.52
C LEU A 182 0.97 5.47 13.43
N LEU A 183 0.44 5.15 12.24
CA LEU A 183 1.24 4.73 11.08
C LEU A 183 2.17 5.86 10.60
N VAL A 184 1.67 7.10 10.55
CA VAL A 184 2.51 8.26 10.19
C VAL A 184 3.57 8.52 11.26
N ALA A 185 3.21 8.44 12.55
CA ALA A 185 4.16 8.62 13.65
C ALA A 185 5.25 7.53 13.66
N GLU A 186 4.87 6.26 13.48
CA GLU A 186 5.79 5.15 13.30
C GLU A 186 6.72 5.40 12.12
N THR A 187 6.17 5.82 10.99
CA THR A 187 6.93 6.13 9.78
C THR A 187 8.00 7.18 10.07
N ILE A 188 7.65 8.28 10.76
CA ILE A 188 8.59 9.35 11.15
C ILE A 188 9.71 8.81 12.06
N ILE A 189 9.35 8.00 13.06
CA ILE A 189 10.33 7.42 14.00
C ILE A 189 11.29 6.47 13.27
N MET A 190 10.77 5.68 12.32
CA MET A 190 11.50 4.63 11.62
C MET A 190 12.24 5.12 10.37
N GLN A 191 12.28 6.44 10.09
CA GLN A 191 13.05 6.98 8.95
C GLN A 191 14.58 6.83 9.10
N GLY A 192 15.07 6.31 10.24
CA GLY A 192 16.51 6.15 10.48
C GLY A 192 17.19 7.42 11.03
N ILE A 193 16.38 8.38 11.51
CA ILE A 193 16.83 9.55 12.28
C ILE A 193 17.53 9.10 13.57
N PHE A 194 17.01 8.03 14.20
CA PHE A 194 17.64 7.39 15.35
C PHE A 194 18.63 6.31 14.88
N GLU A 195 19.92 6.57 15.09
CA GLU A 195 21.02 5.68 14.68
C GLU A 195 20.83 4.21 15.10
N PRO A 196 20.38 3.88 16.34
CA PRO A 196 20.17 2.48 16.75
C PRO A 196 19.07 1.76 15.97
N LEU A 197 18.09 2.50 15.44
CA LEU A 197 16.95 1.93 14.70
C LEU A 197 17.26 1.77 13.21
N ARG A 198 18.40 2.26 12.72
CA ARG A 198 18.71 2.28 11.28
C ARG A 198 18.80 0.87 10.66
N TYR A 199 19.19 -0.15 11.42
CA TYR A 199 19.19 -1.54 10.95
C TYR A 199 17.82 -2.21 11.01
N LEU A 200 16.97 -1.79 11.95
CA LEU A 200 15.65 -2.39 12.17
C LEU A 200 14.54 -1.67 11.40
N ARG A 201 14.86 -0.53 10.75
CA ARG A 201 13.92 0.25 9.95
C ARG A 201 13.07 -0.63 9.00
N PRO A 202 13.60 -1.63 8.24
CA PRO A 202 12.80 -2.35 7.24
C PRO A 202 11.74 -3.27 7.86
N ILE A 203 11.65 -3.35 9.20
CA ILE A 203 10.52 -3.98 9.89
C ILE A 203 9.26 -3.12 9.75
N ALA A 204 9.42 -1.79 9.74
CA ALA A 204 8.30 -0.86 9.61
C ALA A 204 7.56 -1.09 8.28
N PRO A 205 6.24 -0.85 8.23
CA PRO A 205 5.43 -1.04 7.03
C PRO A 205 5.74 0.00 5.93
N TRP A 206 6.52 1.04 6.26
CA TRP A 206 7.02 2.03 5.31
C TRP A 206 8.36 2.62 5.80
N VAL A 207 9.34 2.76 4.90
CA VAL A 207 10.67 3.32 5.19
C VAL A 207 11.27 4.04 3.98
N TYR A 208 12.21 4.96 4.19
CA TYR A 208 13.01 5.50 3.08
C TYR A 208 14.26 4.67 2.82
N PHE A 209 14.53 4.26 1.58
CA PHE A 209 15.82 3.65 1.21
C PHE A 209 16.88 4.66 0.79
N GLY A 210 16.50 5.91 0.55
CA GLY A 210 17.39 7.02 0.28
C GLY A 210 16.64 8.33 0.44
N GLY A 211 17.38 9.41 0.66
CA GLY A 211 16.80 10.69 1.01
C GLY A 211 17.87 11.74 1.34
N PRO A 212 17.49 13.03 1.39
CA PRO A 212 18.37 14.05 1.90
C PRO A 212 18.34 13.95 3.42
N THR A 213 19.39 13.39 4.03
CA THR A 213 19.51 13.35 5.49
C THR A 213 20.66 14.23 5.99
N GLY A 214 21.52 14.66 5.07
CA GLY A 214 22.61 15.56 5.38
C GLY A 214 23.79 14.92 6.10
N ILE A 215 24.91 15.61 6.01
CA ILE A 215 26.05 15.54 6.92
C ILE A 215 26.20 16.91 7.59
N PRO A 216 26.91 17.06 8.72
CA PRO A 216 26.99 18.33 9.44
C PRO A 216 27.41 19.54 8.59
N GLU A 217 28.24 19.31 7.57
CA GLU A 217 28.75 20.33 6.65
C GLU A 217 27.86 20.55 5.42
N ASP A 218 26.89 19.66 5.18
CA ASP A 218 26.07 19.62 3.99
C ASP A 218 24.72 18.93 4.28
N PRO A 219 23.70 19.67 4.77
CA PRO A 219 22.45 19.11 5.25
C PRO A 219 21.55 18.51 4.16
N ASP A 220 21.76 18.88 2.90
CA ASP A 220 20.98 18.37 1.76
C ASP A 220 21.70 17.22 1.04
N ARG A 221 22.76 16.67 1.64
CA ARG A 221 23.48 15.54 1.07
C ARG A 221 22.58 14.32 0.91
N THR A 222 22.50 13.82 -0.32
CA THR A 222 21.81 12.58 -0.64
C THR A 222 22.54 11.40 0.00
N VAL A 223 21.80 10.55 0.73
CA VAL A 223 22.29 9.28 1.25
C VAL A 223 21.45 8.12 0.73
N ILE A 224 22.06 6.93 0.71
CA ILE A 224 21.37 5.65 0.51
C ILE A 224 21.50 4.85 1.80
N MET A 225 20.36 4.44 2.34
CA MET A 225 20.26 3.69 3.58
C MET A 225 20.38 2.18 3.35
N THR A 226 20.63 1.45 4.43
CA THR A 226 20.91 0.01 4.42
C THR A 226 19.70 -0.86 4.09
N GLY A 227 19.91 -2.02 3.47
CA GLY A 227 18.87 -3.00 3.14
C GLY A 227 18.57 -3.13 1.65
N SER A 228 17.63 -4.02 1.33
CA SER A 228 17.23 -4.35 -0.04
C SER A 228 15.77 -3.95 -0.31
N PRO A 229 15.51 -2.95 -1.18
CA PRO A 229 14.14 -2.60 -1.58
C PRO A 229 13.45 -3.73 -2.36
N GLN A 230 14.22 -4.61 -3.01
CA GLN A 230 13.70 -5.78 -3.72
C GLN A 230 13.05 -6.77 -2.75
N TRP A 231 13.79 -7.21 -1.73
CA TRP A 231 13.24 -8.11 -0.70
C TRP A 231 12.18 -7.44 0.15
N TYR A 232 12.33 -6.14 0.42
CA TYR A 232 11.32 -5.36 1.12
C TYR A 232 10.00 -5.29 0.34
N SER A 233 10.03 -5.23 -0.99
CA SER A 233 8.81 -5.34 -1.82
C SER A 233 8.10 -6.68 -1.62
N VAL A 234 8.86 -7.79 -1.59
CA VAL A 234 8.30 -9.12 -1.33
C VAL A 234 7.70 -9.22 0.08
N TYR A 235 8.40 -8.64 1.08
CA TYR A 235 7.90 -8.52 2.45
C TYR A 235 6.56 -7.78 2.50
N LEU A 236 6.44 -6.62 1.85
CA LEU A 236 5.20 -5.85 1.80
C LEU A 236 4.06 -6.59 1.09
N ILE A 237 4.35 -7.33 0.02
CA ILE A 237 3.36 -8.21 -0.64
C ILE A 237 2.88 -9.29 0.34
N ALA A 238 3.80 -9.92 1.08
CA ALA A 238 3.46 -10.91 2.10
C ALA A 238 2.59 -10.32 3.22
N LEU A 239 2.89 -9.10 3.70
CA LEU A 239 2.06 -8.38 4.67
C LEU A 239 0.68 -8.04 4.12
N CYS A 240 0.57 -7.60 2.86
CA CYS A 240 -0.71 -7.34 2.22
C CYS A 240 -1.57 -8.62 2.17
N ALA A 241 -0.99 -9.74 1.73
CA ALA A 241 -1.66 -11.03 1.71
C ALA A 241 -2.06 -11.49 3.13
N LEU A 242 -1.18 -11.30 4.12
CA LEU A 242 -1.46 -11.60 5.52
C LEU A 242 -2.66 -10.80 6.03
N GLY A 243 -2.72 -9.51 5.70
CA GLY A 243 -3.82 -8.63 6.07
C GLY A 243 -5.17 -9.07 5.49
N VAL A 244 -5.20 -9.52 4.24
CA VAL A 244 -6.40 -10.12 3.63
C VAL A 244 -6.82 -11.40 4.35
N VAL A 245 -5.88 -12.29 4.69
CA VAL A 245 -6.17 -13.52 5.43
C VAL A 245 -6.70 -13.21 6.83
N ILE A 246 -6.11 -12.24 7.54
CA ILE A 246 -6.58 -11.77 8.85
C ILE A 246 -8.00 -11.21 8.78
N ALA A 247 -8.33 -10.44 7.74
CA ALA A 247 -9.69 -9.95 7.53
C ALA A 247 -10.68 -11.10 7.30
N LEU A 248 -10.32 -12.11 6.48
CA LEU A 248 -11.16 -13.28 6.22
C LEU A 248 -11.31 -14.22 7.43
N LEU A 249 -10.35 -14.20 8.36
CA LEU A 249 -10.38 -14.96 9.61
C LEU A 249 -11.36 -14.41 10.65
N HIS A 250 -11.91 -13.22 10.43
CA HIS A 250 -12.92 -12.62 11.30
C HIS A 250 -14.24 -13.40 11.28
N ASP A 251 -14.65 -13.93 10.10
CA ASP A 251 -15.83 -14.78 9.96
C ASP A 251 -15.62 -16.11 10.72
N ARG A 252 -16.35 -16.26 11.83
CA ARG A 252 -16.26 -17.44 12.73
C ARG A 252 -17.15 -18.59 12.29
N GLU A 253 -18.12 -18.36 11.41
CA GLU A 253 -19.09 -19.36 10.98
C GLU A 253 -18.52 -20.29 9.90
N GLN A 254 -17.49 -19.83 9.20
CA GLN A 254 -16.85 -20.57 8.12
C GLN A 254 -15.63 -21.39 8.58
N PRO A 255 -15.30 -22.52 7.91
CA PRO A 255 -14.11 -23.30 8.22
C PRO A 255 -12.82 -22.45 8.16
N ARG A 256 -12.00 -22.53 9.22
CA ARG A 256 -10.82 -21.66 9.41
C ARG A 256 -9.48 -22.37 9.17
N ARG A 257 -9.44 -23.71 9.13
CA ARG A 257 -8.20 -24.49 9.05
C ARG A 257 -7.29 -24.05 7.89
N LYS A 258 -7.84 -23.88 6.69
CA LYS A 258 -7.07 -23.45 5.50
C LYS A 258 -6.52 -22.03 5.68
N LEU A 259 -7.29 -21.11 6.25
CA LEU A 259 -6.86 -19.73 6.49
C LEU A 259 -5.79 -19.66 7.59
N VAL A 260 -5.89 -20.47 8.64
CA VAL A 260 -4.86 -20.54 9.71
C VAL A 260 -3.54 -21.08 9.15
N ILE A 261 -3.59 -22.10 8.28
CA ILE A 261 -2.39 -22.59 7.59
C ILE A 261 -1.81 -21.50 6.69
N ALA A 262 -2.65 -20.81 5.90
CA ALA A 262 -2.21 -19.71 5.05
C ALA A 262 -1.59 -18.57 5.88
N LEU A 263 -2.18 -18.23 7.03
CA LEU A 263 -1.65 -17.25 7.96
C LEU A 263 -0.24 -17.66 8.43
N ALA A 264 -0.08 -18.90 8.90
CA ALA A 264 1.22 -19.39 9.36
C ALA A 264 2.29 -19.37 8.26
N VAL A 265 1.96 -19.82 7.05
CA VAL A 265 2.87 -19.80 5.90
C VAL A 265 3.25 -18.36 5.53
N LEU A 266 2.28 -17.46 5.42
CA LEU A 266 2.53 -16.06 5.09
C LEU A 266 3.35 -15.34 6.18
N THR A 267 3.14 -15.67 7.45
CA THR A 267 3.98 -15.15 8.55
C THR A 267 5.43 -15.59 8.39
N VAL A 268 5.68 -16.88 8.10
CA VAL A 268 7.05 -17.37 7.86
C VAL A 268 7.68 -16.67 6.66
N VAL A 269 6.95 -16.54 5.55
CA VAL A 269 7.43 -15.83 4.35
C VAL A 269 7.74 -14.37 4.66
N ALA A 270 6.88 -13.67 5.40
CA ALA A 270 7.10 -12.28 5.80
C ALA A 270 8.35 -12.14 6.68
N VAL A 271 8.55 -13.03 7.66
CA VAL A 271 9.76 -13.02 8.51
C VAL A 271 11.02 -13.26 7.70
N VAL A 272 11.02 -14.26 6.81
CA VAL A 272 12.19 -14.57 5.96
C VAL A 272 12.52 -13.41 5.03
N THR A 273 11.53 -12.86 4.34
CA THR A 273 11.73 -11.75 3.39
C THR A 273 12.10 -10.45 4.08
N CYS A 274 11.54 -10.17 5.27
CA CYS A 274 11.97 -9.05 6.12
C CYS A 274 13.44 -9.21 6.55
N THR A 275 13.82 -10.41 6.99
CA THR A 275 15.22 -10.73 7.34
C THR A 275 16.14 -10.49 6.15
N LEU A 276 15.78 -11.01 4.97
CA LEU A 276 16.54 -10.77 3.74
C LEU A 276 16.60 -9.29 3.36
N ALA A 277 15.51 -8.53 3.57
CA ALA A 277 15.49 -7.09 3.35
C ALA A 277 16.46 -6.33 4.26
N ILE A 278 16.66 -6.81 5.48
CA ILE A 278 17.61 -6.25 6.46
C ILE A 278 19.05 -6.65 6.14
N THR A 279 19.29 -7.94 5.83
CA THR A 279 20.66 -8.50 5.74
C THR A 279 21.25 -8.47 4.33
N THR A 280 20.50 -8.08 3.31
CA THR A 280 20.98 -8.04 1.91
C THR A 280 20.78 -6.66 1.29
N GLY A 281 21.32 -6.44 0.09
CA GLY A 281 21.33 -5.12 -0.55
C GLY A 281 22.45 -4.25 0.01
N VAL A 282 22.17 -2.97 0.27
CA VAL A 282 23.16 -2.01 0.74
C VAL A 282 23.51 -2.32 2.21
N GLN A 283 24.75 -2.70 2.49
CA GLN A 283 25.15 -3.13 3.85
C GLN A 283 25.47 -1.95 4.78
N GLU A 284 26.01 -0.88 4.22
CA GLU A 284 26.40 0.32 4.96
C GLU A 284 25.76 1.56 4.33
N THR A 285 25.41 2.56 5.14
CA THR A 285 24.88 3.81 4.62
C THR A 285 25.89 4.46 3.69
N MET A 286 25.50 4.67 2.43
CA MET A 286 26.34 5.34 1.45
C MET A 286 26.01 6.82 1.44
N ILE A 287 27.04 7.66 1.48
CA ILE A 287 26.93 9.11 1.36
C ILE A 287 27.36 9.47 -0.06
N ASN A 288 26.59 10.29 -0.78
CA ASN A 288 26.99 10.69 -2.11
C ASN A 288 28.33 11.46 -2.03
N PRO A 289 29.38 11.08 -2.78
CA PRO A 289 30.67 11.77 -2.71
C PRO A 289 30.58 13.23 -3.22
N LEU A 290 29.61 13.54 -4.07
CA LEU A 290 29.43 14.87 -4.64
C LEU A 290 28.61 15.78 -3.70
N PRO A 291 29.02 17.05 -3.49
CA PRO A 291 28.29 18.00 -2.67
C PRO A 291 26.85 18.20 -3.10
N SER A 292 25.99 18.40 -2.11
CA SER A 292 24.70 19.03 -2.39
C SER A 292 25.02 20.43 -2.90
N GLY A 293 24.44 20.74 -4.03
CA GLY A 293 24.78 21.91 -4.79
C GLY A 293 23.75 22.02 -5.86
N ARG A 294 22.92 23.05 -5.75
CA ARG A 294 22.27 23.61 -6.94
C ARG A 294 23.39 24.09 -7.87
N PRO A 295 23.23 23.97 -9.20
CA PRO A 295 24.11 24.68 -10.12
C PRO A 295 24.22 26.17 -9.75
#